data_AF-A0A0H3CV88-F1
#
_entry.id   AF-A0A0H3CV88-F1
#
_cell.length_a   1.000
_cell.length_b   1.000
_cell.length_c   1.000
_cell.angle_alpha   90.00
_cell.angle_beta   90.00
_cell.angle_gamma   90.00
#
_symmetry.space_group_name_H-M   'P 1'
#
loop_
_entity.id
_entity.type
_entity.pdbx_description
1 polymer ?
#
loop_
_entity_poly.entity_id
_entity_poly.type
_entity_poly.pdbx_seq_one_letter_code
_entity_poly.pdbx_strand_id
1 'polypeptide(L)' 'MNEQTLAIIALYPNLKEGVTVAPDVVAHGSARVEIREKGHLHWRAFDFEPGFYEALEKNLKYVSK' A
#
# COMPACT_ATOMS: atom_id res chain seq x y z
N MET A 1 3.51 11.11 3.52
CA MET A 1 3.95 9.69 3.46
C MET A 1 5.45 9.65 3.59
N ASN A 2 6.02 8.69 4.31
CA ASN A 2 7.48 8.59 4.42
C ASN A 2 8.12 8.08 3.10
N GLU A 3 9.39 8.41 2.88
CA GLU A 3 10.11 8.09 1.63
C GLU A 3 10.21 6.58 1.39
N GLN A 4 10.38 5.78 2.46
CA GLN A 4 10.49 4.33 2.39
C GLN A 4 9.22 3.67 1.83
N THR A 5 8.04 4.13 2.25
CA THR A 5 6.74 3.61 1.75
C THR A 5 6.60 3.86 0.26
N LEU A 6 6.94 5.07 -0.20
CA LEU A 6 6.89 5.41 -1.61
C LEU A 6 7.90 4.60 -2.42
N ALA A 7 9.11 4.39 -1.87
CA ALA A 7 10.14 3.56 -2.50
C ALA A 7 9.67 2.10 -2.67
N ILE A 8 9.03 1.51 -1.67
CA ILE A 8 8.49 0.15 -1.75
C ILE A 8 7.40 0.08 -2.82
N ILE A 9 6.43 1.02 -2.83
CA ILE A 9 5.37 1.06 -3.84
C ILE A 9 5.95 1.17 -5.26
N ALA A 10 7.00 1.99 -5.45
CA ALA A 10 7.65 2.18 -6.74
C ALA A 10 8.32 0.91 -7.30
N LEU A 11 8.64 -0.09 -6.47
CA LEU A 11 9.16 -1.39 -6.94
C LEU A 11 8.11 -2.23 -7.68
N TYR A 12 6.83 -1.87 -7.59
CA TYR A 12 5.71 -2.63 -8.13
C TYR A 12 4.91 -1.81 -9.18
N PRO A 13 5.52 -1.41 -10.31
CA PRO A 13 4.89 -0.50 -11.27
C PRO A 13 3.74 -1.13 -12.07
N ASN A 14 3.69 -2.45 -12.14
CA ASN A 14 2.68 -3.20 -12.90
C ASN A 14 1.73 -3.92 -11.94
N LEU A 15 0.53 -3.37 -11.78
CA LEU A 15 -0.53 -3.95 -10.96
C LEU A 15 -1.51 -4.75 -11.83
N LYS A 16 -2.18 -5.74 -11.22
CA LYS A 16 -3.31 -6.45 -11.83
C LYS A 16 -4.40 -5.44 -12.24
N GLU A 17 -5.18 -5.79 -13.25
CA GLU A 17 -6.25 -4.92 -13.73
C GLU A 17 -7.28 -4.63 -12.62
N GLY A 18 -7.67 -3.37 -12.48
CA GLY A 18 -8.62 -2.93 -11.45
C GLY A 18 -8.02 -2.79 -10.04
N VAL A 19 -6.71 -2.95 -9.88
CA VAL A 19 -6.02 -2.68 -8.61
C VAL A 19 -5.65 -1.20 -8.52
N THR A 20 -5.88 -0.61 -7.34
CA THR A 20 -5.45 0.75 -7.01
C THR A 20 -4.70 0.75 -5.68
N VAL A 21 -3.56 1.43 -5.62
CA VAL A 21 -2.78 1.64 -4.40
C VAL A 21 -2.83 3.13 -4.06
N ALA A 22 -3.39 3.45 -2.90
CA ALA A 22 -3.52 4.81 -2.40
C ALA A 22 -2.70 4.98 -1.12
N PRO A 23 -1.50 5.59 -1.20
CA PRO A 23 -0.81 6.11 -0.02
C PRO A 23 -1.55 7.38 0.44
N ASP A 24 -2.59 7.20 1.26
CA ASP A 24 -3.48 8.28 1.66
C ASP A 24 -2.79 9.20 2.68
N VAL A 25 -2.85 10.51 2.43
CA VAL A 25 -2.09 11.52 3.16
C VAL A 25 -2.81 11.84 4.47
N VAL A 26 -2.18 11.40 5.57
CA VAL A 26 -2.30 11.90 6.95
C VAL A 26 -3.71 12.32 7.37
N ALA A 27 -4.51 11.37 7.83
CA ALA A 27 -5.61 11.69 8.74
C ALA A 27 -5.06 11.60 10.17
N HIS A 28 -5.13 12.69 10.93
CA HIS A 28 -4.76 12.74 12.36
C HIS A 28 -3.30 12.33 12.69
N GLY A 29 -2.35 12.58 11.79
CA GLY A 29 -0.91 12.48 12.08
C GLY A 29 -0.23 11.17 11.70
N SER A 30 -0.98 10.17 11.19
CA SER A 30 -0.40 8.88 10.76
C SER A 30 -0.67 8.62 9.29
N ALA A 31 0.35 8.15 8.56
CA ALA A 31 0.21 7.82 7.15
C ALA A 31 -0.34 6.40 7.00
N ARG A 32 -1.13 6.15 5.96
CA ARG A 32 -1.67 4.81 5.65
C ARG A 32 -1.50 4.47 4.18
N VAL A 33 -1.44 3.17 3.90
CA VAL A 33 -1.58 2.66 2.55
C VAL A 33 -2.86 1.86 2.47
N GLU A 34 -3.66 2.10 1.44
CA GLU A 34 -4.85 1.33 1.10
C GLU A 34 -4.67 0.71 -0.29
N ILE A 35 -4.89 -0.60 -0.37
CA ILE A 35 -4.89 -1.36 -1.61
C ILE A 35 -6.31 -1.84 -1.84
N ARG A 36 -6.85 -1.54 -3.03
CA ARG A 36 -8.16 -2.03 -3.47
C ARG A 36 -8.03 -2.86 -4.72
N GLU A 37 -8.88 -3.87 -4.84
CA GLU A 37 -9.04 -4.70 -6.04
C GLU A 37 -10.49 -4.59 -6.52
N LYS A 38 -10.70 -4.07 -7.73
CA LYS A 38 -12.03 -3.85 -8.33
C LYS A 38 -12.96 -3.06 -7.41
N GLY A 39 -12.42 -2.06 -6.71
CA GLY A 39 -13.15 -1.20 -5.77
C GLY A 39 -13.32 -1.77 -4.36
N HIS A 40 -13.05 -3.06 -4.15
CA HIS A 40 -13.12 -3.71 -2.84
C HIS A 40 -11.81 -3.53 -2.07
N LEU A 41 -11.92 -3.33 -0.74
CA LEU A 41 -10.74 -3.25 0.12
C LEU A 41 -10.03 -4.60 0.15
N HIS A 42 -8.78 -4.63 -0.34
CA HIS A 42 -7.91 -5.80 -0.26
C HIS A 42 -7.06 -5.75 1.01
N TRP A 43 -6.39 -4.62 1.25
CA TRP A 43 -5.53 -4.44 2.42
C TRP A 43 -5.39 -2.97 2.80
N ARG A 44 -5.23 -2.70 4.09
CA ARG A 44 -4.93 -1.38 4.63
C ARG A 44 -4.17 -1.50 5.94
N ALA A 45 -3.14 -0.68 6.11
CA ALA A 45 -2.44 -0.52 7.38
C ALA A 45 -1.88 0.89 7.53
N PHE A 46 -1.60 1.28 8.77
CA PHE A 46 -0.87 2.49 9.11
C PHE A 46 0.64 2.22 9.25
N ASP A 47 1.46 3.23 8.96
CA ASP A 47 2.93 3.12 8.95
C ASP A 47 3.57 2.83 10.31
N PHE A 48 2.87 3.15 11.41
CA PHE A 48 3.30 2.82 12.77
C PHE A 48 3.01 1.38 13.19
N GLU A 49 2.22 0.63 12.41
CA GLU A 49 1.88 -0.75 12.77
C GLU A 49 3.13 -1.65 12.68
N PRO A 50 3.33 -2.57 13.64
CA PRO A 50 4.45 -3.49 13.61
C PRO A 50 4.37 -4.37 12.35
N GLY A 51 5.49 -4.49 11.62
CA GLY A 51 5.56 -5.27 10.38
C GLY A 51 4.92 -4.60 9.16
N PHE A 52 4.57 -3.30 9.25
CA PHE A 52 3.95 -2.55 8.15
C PHE A 52 4.64 -2.75 6.80
N TYR A 53 5.97 -2.64 6.73
CA TYR A 53 6.70 -2.76 5.47
C TYR A 53 6.67 -4.18 4.88
N GLU A 54 6.78 -5.21 5.72
CA GLU A 54 6.69 -6.61 5.28
C GLU A 54 5.29 -6.91 4.76
N ALA A 55 4.26 -6.45 5.48
CA ALA A 55 2.88 -6.59 5.06
C ALA A 55 2.59 -5.81 3.76
N LEU A 56 3.07 -4.58 3.65
CA LEU A 56 2.93 -3.75 2.44
C LEU A 56 3.53 -4.47 1.23
N GLU A 57 4.79 -4.92 1.34
CA GLU A 57 5.49 -5.59 0.25
C GLU A 57 4.79 -6.91 -0.15
N LYS A 58 4.37 -7.70 0.84
CA LYS A 58 3.62 -8.95 0.61
C LYS A 58 2.33 -8.70 -0.18
N ASN A 59 1.55 -7.69 0.20
CA ASN A 59 0.30 -7.37 -0.48
C ASN A 59 0.55 -6.78 -1.88
N LEU A 60 1.55 -5.91 -2.05
CA LEU A 60 1.96 -5.39 -3.36
C LEU A 60 2.36 -6.54 -4.29
N LYS A 61 3.23 -7.44 -3.84
CA LYS A 61 3.62 -8.63 -4.61
C LYS A 61 2.42 -9.50 -4.99
N TYR A 62 1.43 -9.63 -4.10
CA TYR A 62 0.21 -10.35 -4.39
C TYR A 62 -0.64 -9.67 -5.47
N VAL A 63 -0.74 -8.34 -5.48
CA VAL A 63 -1.56 -7.60 -6.44
C VAL A 63 -0.81 -7.14 -7.71
N SER A 64 0.49 -7.44 -7.81
CA SER A 64 1.29 -7.19 -9.00
C SER A 64 1.16 -8.28 -10.06
N LYS A 65 1.51 -7.92 -11.30
CA LYS A 65 1.59 -8.82 -12.47
C LYS A 65 2.96 -9.48 -12.59
#